data_AF-A0A7Y1VYT3-F1
#
_entry.id   AF-A0A7Y1VYT3-F1
#
_cell.length_a   1.000
_cell.length_b   1.000
_cell.length_c   1.000
_cell.angle_alpha   90.00
_cell.angle_beta   90.00
_cell.angle_gamma   90.00
#
_symmetry.space_group_name_H-M   'P 1'
#
loop_
_entity.id
_entity.type
_entity.pdbx_description
1 polymer ?
#
loop_
_entity_poly.entity_id
_entity_poly.type
_entity_poly.pdbx_seq_one_letter_code
_entity_poly.pdbx_strand_id
1 'polypeptide(L)'
;IETLQEKLTLTENNIHQTKNRSSQDALNFGIRINNRLAFLMADQQRGDFPPTDQAIEFKQEITAELDEQLAILDKTITIDIANLSKKISEQGISILQIKERNAKP
;
A
#
# COMPACT_ATOMS: atom_id res chain seq x y z
N ILE A 1 7.86 -0.15 19.33
CA ILE A 1 7.90 -1.08 18.18
C ILE A 1 6.46 -1.45 17.80
N GLU A 2 5.62 -1.82 18.76
CA GLU A 2 4.18 -2.08 18.53
C GLU A 2 3.46 -0.95 17.76
N THR A 3 3.69 0.31 18.13
CA THR A 3 3.09 1.46 17.43
C THR A 3 3.51 1.62 15.96
N LEU A 4 4.70 1.15 15.58
CA LEU A 4 5.16 1.16 14.19
C LEU A 4 4.49 0.02 13.41
N GLN A 5 4.45 -1.16 14.01
CA GLN A 5 3.80 -2.33 13.42
C GLN A 5 2.31 -2.07 13.17
N GLU A 6 1.61 -1.41 14.10
CA GLU A 6 0.20 -1.03 13.94
C GLU A 6 -0.02 -0.06 12.76
N LYS A 7 0.81 0.99 12.64
CA LYS A 7 0.71 1.94 11.51
C LYS A 7 0.97 1.26 10.17
N LEU A 8 1.98 0.40 10.11
CA LEU A 8 2.28 -0.36 8.90
C LEU A 8 1.15 -1.33 8.58
N THR A 9 0.61 -2.02 9.58
CA THR A 9 -0.53 -2.94 9.42
C THR A 9 -1.78 -2.22 8.95
N LEU A 10 -2.04 -1.00 9.44
CA LEU A 10 -3.17 -0.19 9.00
C LEU A 10 -3.02 0.21 7.53
N THR A 11 -1.83 0.73 7.17
CA THR A 11 -1.52 1.15 5.79
C THR A 11 -1.59 -0.03 4.83
N GLU A 12 -1.01 -1.17 5.21
CA GLU A 12 -1.09 -2.41 4.46
C GLU A 12 -2.54 -2.83 4.28
N ASN A 13 -3.34 -2.85 5.35
CA ASN A 13 -4.75 -3.23 5.27
C ASN A 13 -5.60 -2.29 4.43
N ASN A 14 -5.23 -1.03 4.23
CA ASN A 14 -5.91 -0.13 3.30
C ASN A 14 -5.58 -0.47 1.84
N ILE A 15 -4.34 -0.86 1.55
CA ILE A 15 -3.90 -1.23 0.21
C ILE A 15 -4.34 -2.66 -0.15
N HIS A 16 -4.17 -3.60 0.76
CA HIS A 16 -4.37 -5.03 0.59
C HIS A 16 -4.90 -5.70 1.87
N GLN A 17 -5.95 -6.51 1.77
CA GLN A 17 -6.52 -7.19 2.93
C GLN A 17 -5.66 -8.39 3.36
N THR A 18 -4.86 -8.23 4.40
CA THR A 18 -3.95 -9.28 4.93
C THR A 18 -4.68 -10.52 5.47
N LYS A 19 -5.96 -10.38 5.83
CA LYS A 19 -6.79 -11.47 6.35
C LYS A 19 -7.47 -12.32 5.27
N ASN A 20 -7.41 -11.91 4.00
CA ASN A 20 -7.96 -12.71 2.90
C ASN A 20 -7.09 -13.95 2.68
N ARG A 21 -7.56 -15.12 3.11
CA ARG A 21 -6.94 -16.43 2.88
C ARG A 21 -7.72 -17.27 1.88
N SER A 22 -8.99 -16.92 1.64
CA SER A 22 -9.95 -17.61 0.80
C SER A 22 -10.74 -16.64 -0.07
N SER A 23 -11.26 -17.11 -1.20
CA SER A 23 -12.08 -16.32 -2.12
C SER A 23 -13.39 -15.80 -1.48
N GLN A 24 -13.87 -16.44 -0.41
CA GLN A 24 -15.05 -15.99 0.33
C GLN A 24 -14.75 -14.88 1.34
N ASP A 25 -13.48 -14.63 1.66
CA ASP A 25 -13.08 -13.68 2.70
C ASP A 25 -13.30 -12.22 2.26
N ALA A 26 -13.36 -11.96 0.95
CA ALA A 26 -13.69 -10.65 0.40
C ALA A 26 -15.07 -10.13 0.87
N LEU A 27 -16.01 -11.03 1.14
CA LEU A 27 -17.33 -10.69 1.68
C LEU A 27 -17.25 -10.25 3.15
N ASN A 28 -16.33 -10.83 3.91
CA ASN A 28 -16.22 -10.61 5.36
C ASN A 28 -15.33 -9.42 5.72
N PHE A 29 -14.29 -9.15 4.93
CA PHE A 29 -13.27 -8.15 5.25
C PHE A 29 -13.23 -6.94 4.32
N GLY A 30 -14.09 -6.96 3.29
CA GLY A 30 -14.24 -5.90 2.31
C GLY A 30 -13.14 -5.86 1.24
N ILE A 31 -13.42 -5.14 0.16
CA ILE A 31 -12.47 -4.89 -0.92
C ILE A 31 -11.50 -3.76 -0.56
N ARG A 32 -10.26 -3.86 -1.04
CA ARG A 32 -9.20 -2.84 -0.86
C ARG A 32 -8.71 -2.30 -2.20
N ILE A 33 -7.84 -1.29 -2.15
CA ILE A 33 -7.31 -0.58 -3.31
C ILE A 33 -6.79 -1.55 -4.37
N ASN A 34 -6.01 -2.55 -3.96
CA ASN A 34 -5.44 -3.56 -4.88
C ASN A 34 -6.54 -4.38 -5.60
N ASN A 35 -7.62 -4.74 -4.90
CA ASN A 35 -8.71 -5.52 -5.48
C ASN A 35 -9.48 -4.70 -6.51
N ARG A 36 -9.73 -3.42 -6.23
CA ARG A 36 -10.43 -2.52 -7.16
C ARG A 36 -9.62 -2.28 -8.42
N LEU A 37 -8.31 -2.08 -8.31
CA LEU A 37 -7.41 -1.96 -9.47
C LEU A 37 -7.37 -3.24 -10.31
N ALA A 38 -7.27 -4.40 -9.65
CA ALA A 38 -7.26 -5.69 -10.34
C ALA A 38 -8.58 -5.94 -11.08
N PHE A 39 -9.71 -5.58 -10.46
CA PHE A 39 -11.02 -5.67 -11.11
C PHE A 39 -11.11 -4.76 -12.32
N LEU A 40 -10.71 -3.49 -12.18
CA LEU A 40 -10.71 -2.52 -13.29
C LEU A 40 -9.83 -3.01 -14.45
N MET A 41 -8.64 -3.54 -14.16
CA MET A 41 -7.75 -4.09 -15.18
C MET A 41 -8.40 -5.29 -15.91
N ALA A 42 -8.95 -6.24 -15.16
CA ALA A 42 -9.60 -7.42 -15.73
C ALA A 42 -10.85 -7.07 -16.55
N ASP A 43 -11.59 -6.05 -16.12
CA ASP A 43 -12.78 -5.57 -16.82
C ASP A 43 -12.44 -4.89 -18.15
N GLN A 44 -11.48 -3.96 -18.13
CA GLN A 44 -11.07 -3.21 -19.33
C GLN A 44 -10.23 -4.03 -20.31
N GLN A 45 -9.70 -5.19 -19.89
CA GLN A 45 -9.06 -6.16 -20.78
C GLN A 45 -10.06 -7.03 -21.56
N ARG A 46 -11.36 -6.93 -21.28
CA ARG A 46 -12.38 -7.71 -22.01
C ARG A 46 -12.70 -7.05 -23.35
N GLY A 47 -12.21 -7.67 -24.42
CA GLY A 47 -12.51 -7.27 -25.79
C GLY A 47 -11.47 -6.31 -26.37
N ASP A 48 -11.70 -5.89 -27.62
CA ASP A 48 -10.74 -5.10 -28.42
C ASP A 48 -11.05 -3.59 -28.42
N PHE A 49 -11.90 -3.12 -27.51
CA PHE A 49 -12.28 -1.71 -27.42
C PHE A 49 -11.36 -0.94 -26.46
N PRO A 50 -11.13 0.36 -26.69
CA PRO A 50 -10.42 1.20 -25.73
C PRO A 50 -11.19 1.34 -24.40
N PRO A 51 -10.51 1.69 -23.29
CA PRO A 51 -11.17 1.89 -22.01
C PRO A 51 -12.27 2.94 -22.06
N THR A 52 -13.34 2.75 -21.27
CA THR A 52 -14.43 3.72 -21.19
C THR A 52 -14.02 4.96 -20.39
N ASP A 53 -14.70 6.09 -20.62
CA ASP A 53 -14.44 7.32 -19.85
C ASP A 53 -14.62 7.09 -18.34
N GLN A 54 -15.64 6.32 -17.93
CA GLN A 54 -15.84 5.99 -16.51
C GLN A 54 -14.69 5.17 -15.94
N ALA A 55 -14.14 4.24 -16.72
CA ALA A 55 -13.00 3.42 -16.28
C ALA A 55 -11.73 4.27 -16.11
N ILE A 56 -11.54 5.27 -16.98
CA ILE A 56 -10.42 6.23 -16.88
C ILE A 56 -10.57 7.10 -15.63
N GLU A 57 -11.75 7.65 -15.38
CA GLU A 57 -12.03 8.47 -14.19
C GLU A 57 -11.82 7.65 -12.90
N PHE A 58 -12.40 6.44 -12.84
CA PHE A 58 -12.25 5.56 -11.70
C PHE A 58 -10.80 5.12 -11.46
N LYS A 59 -10.02 4.91 -12.53
CA LYS A 59 -8.57 4.67 -12.43
C LYS A 59 -7.89 5.84 -11.74
N GLN A 60 -8.19 7.07 -12.14
CA GLN A 60 -7.55 8.27 -11.59
C GLN A 60 -7.85 8.42 -10.09
N GLU A 61 -9.11 8.23 -9.69
CA GLU A 61 -9.54 8.26 -8.30
C GLU A 61 -8.79 7.21 -7.45
N ILE A 62 -8.79 5.94 -7.90
CA ILE A 62 -8.12 4.87 -7.15
C ILE A 62 -6.60 5.07 -7.09
N THR A 63 -6.01 5.59 -8.17
CA THR A 63 -4.56 5.86 -8.19
C THR A 63 -4.21 6.95 -7.18
N ALA A 64 -5.02 8.02 -7.09
CA ALA A 64 -4.83 9.06 -6.09
C ALA A 64 -4.94 8.50 -4.66
N GLU A 65 -5.93 7.66 -4.38
CA GLU A 65 -6.06 7.00 -3.06
C GLU A 65 -4.85 6.10 -2.74
N LEU A 66 -4.32 5.39 -3.74
CA LEU A 66 -3.11 4.59 -3.58
C LEU A 66 -1.88 5.46 -3.28
N ASP A 67 -1.71 6.56 -4.00
CA ASP A 67 -0.59 7.48 -3.83
C ASP A 67 -0.60 8.08 -2.42
N GLU A 68 -1.77 8.40 -1.86
CA GLU A 68 -1.90 8.83 -0.46
C GLU A 68 -1.42 7.76 0.52
N GLN A 69 -1.84 6.49 0.34
CA GLN A 69 -1.39 5.40 1.21
C GLN A 69 0.12 5.14 1.06
N LEU A 70 0.67 5.26 -0.14
CA LEU A 70 2.11 5.13 -0.39
C LEU A 70 2.90 6.26 0.27
N ALA A 71 2.42 7.50 0.21
CA ALA A 71 3.04 8.63 0.90
C ALA A 71 3.04 8.44 2.42
N ILE A 72 1.96 7.89 2.99
CA ILE A 72 1.90 7.52 4.42
C ILE A 72 2.91 6.43 4.74
N LEU A 73 3.01 5.41 3.89
CA LEU A 73 3.97 4.31 4.05
C LEU A 73 5.41 4.84 4.04
N ASP A 74 5.76 5.63 3.04
CA ASP A 74 7.11 6.20 2.89
C ASP A 74 7.45 7.09 4.09
N LYS A 75 6.52 7.96 4.51
CA LYS A 75 6.70 8.79 5.70
C LYS A 75 6.93 7.94 6.96
N THR A 76 6.15 6.87 7.12
CA THR A 76 6.27 5.95 8.25
C THR A 76 7.63 5.25 8.24
N ILE A 77 8.06 4.75 7.08
CA ILE A 77 9.37 4.11 6.90
C ILE A 77 10.49 5.11 7.20
N THR A 78 10.50 6.29 6.58
CA THR A 78 11.58 7.27 6.75
C THR A 78 11.67 7.79 8.18
N ILE A 79 10.54 8.16 8.79
CA ILE A 79 10.54 8.78 10.13
C ILE A 79 10.68 7.73 11.23
N ASP A 80 9.81 6.72 11.24
CA ASP A 80 9.75 5.80 12.37
C ASP A 80 10.90 4.79 12.36
N ILE A 81 11.42 4.39 11.19
CA ILE A 81 12.65 3.57 11.14
C ILE A 81 13.87 4.40 11.52
N ALA A 82 14.01 5.66 11.07
CA ALA A 82 15.13 6.50 11.50
C ALA A 82 15.12 6.72 13.03
N ASN A 83 13.94 6.96 13.60
CA ASN A 83 13.76 7.06 15.04
C ASN A 83 14.09 5.74 15.76
N LEU A 84 13.72 4.61 15.17
CA LEU A 84 14.05 3.29 15.71
C LEU A 84 15.56 3.04 15.66
N SER A 85 16.22 3.30 14.53
CA SER A 85 17.67 3.18 14.37
C SER A 85 18.42 4.05 15.38
N LYS A 86 17.96 5.29 15.64
CA LYS A 86 18.54 6.16 16.67
C LYS A 86 18.42 5.54 18.06
N LYS A 87 17.22 5.10 18.46
CA LYS A 87 16.98 4.46 19.77
C LYS A 87 17.81 3.19 19.96
N ILE A 88 18.01 2.42 18.90
CA ILE A 88 18.79 1.18 18.95
C ILE A 88 20.30 1.47 18.98
N SER A 89 20.76 2.49 18.24
CA SER A 89 22.15 2.95 18.32
C SER A 89 22.50 3.52 19.70
N GLU A 90 21.57 4.17 20.38
CA GLU A 90 21.72 4.61 21.78
C GLU A 90 21.87 3.43 22.76
N GLN A 91 21.38 2.24 22.38
CA GLN A 91 21.52 1.00 23.14
C GLN A 91 22.75 0.16 22.71
N GLY A 92 23.63 0.71 21.86
CA GLY A 92 24.90 0.08 21.49
C GLY A 92 24.81 -1.00 20.41
N ILE A 93 23.67 -1.16 19.75
CA ILE A 93 23.48 -2.11 18.66
C ILE A 93 23.43 -1.32 17.35
N SER A 94 24.32 -1.64 16.40
CA SER A 94 24.32 -0.97 15.09
C SER A 94 23.25 -1.61 14.20
N ILE A 95 22.21 -0.87 13.80
CA ILE A 95 21.11 -1.42 12.98
C ILE A 95 20.79 -0.55 11.74
N LEU A 96 20.75 -1.28 10.62
CA LEU A 96 20.11 -1.10 9.31
C LEU A 96 20.13 0.31 8.67
N GLN A 97 20.87 0.42 7.56
CA GLN A 97 20.76 1.52 6.62
C GLN A 97 19.55 1.30 5.70
N ILE A 98 18.62 2.25 5.70
CA ILE A 98 17.53 2.30 4.70
C ILE A 98 18.16 2.72 3.38
N LYS A 99 18.09 1.86 2.36
CA LYS A 99 18.43 2.24 0.99
C LYS A 99 17.23 2.99 0.41
N GLU A 100 17.43 4.24 -0.03
CA GLU A 100 16.37 5.00 -0.69
C GLU A 100 15.78 4.19 -1.85
N ARG A 101 14.44 4.09 -1.90
CA ARG A 101 13.75 3.57 -3.07
C ARG A 101 13.93 4.60 -4.19
N ASN A 102 14.73 4.26 -5.19
CA ASN A 102 14.71 4.96 -6.48
C ASN A 102 13.36 4.67 -7.14
N ALA A 103 12.36 5.53 -6.92
CA ALA A 103 11.15 5.53 -7.73
C ALA A 103 11.57 5.92 -9.16
N LYS A 104 11.56 4.93 -10.06
CA LYS A 104 11.82 5.17 -11.49
C LYS A 104 10.57 5.87 -12.07
N PRO A 105 10.74 6.91 -12.92
CA PRO A 105 9.64 7.68 -13.49
C PRO A 105 8.69 6.83 -14.33
#